data_AF-A0A2M8P7H9-F1
#
_entry.id   AF-A0A2M8P7H9-F1
#
_cell.length_a   1.000
_cell.length_b   1.000
_cell.length_c   1.000
_cell.angle_alpha   90.00
_cell.angle_beta   90.00
_cell.angle_gamma   90.00
#
_symmetry.space_group_name_H-M   'P 1'
#
loop_
_entity.id
_entity.type
_entity.pdbx_description
1 polymer ?
#
loop_
_entity_poly.entity_id
_entity_poly.type
_entity_poly.pdbx_seq_one_letter_code
_entity_poly.pdbx_strand_id
1 'polypeptide(L)'
;QKYLQLMARYDRLMEISRQLNSTLDLGTLLNRIIRAATELTDTETASIMLIDPKTGELRFEASSQPSLTAGAMEAIVVPIDNSLAGWVVRHGEPSLVEDVRNDPRFFR
;
A
#
# COMPACT_ATOMS: atom_id res chain seq x y z
N GLN A 1 2.53 -1.50 30.84
CA GLN A 1 3.17 -0.98 29.60
C GLN A 1 2.47 -1.44 28.32
N LYS A 2 2.31 -2.75 28.05
CA LYS A 2 1.64 -3.27 26.83
C LYS A 2 0.24 -2.68 26.55
N TYR A 3 -0.58 -2.48 27.59
CA TYR A 3 -1.92 -1.90 27.45
C TYR A 3 -1.91 -0.43 27.02
N LEU A 4 -0.95 0.37 27.53
CA LEU A 4 -0.80 1.78 27.15
C LEU A 4 -0.38 1.92 25.69
N GLN A 5 0.53 1.06 25.22
CA GLN A 5 0.92 1.00 23.81
C GLN A 5 -0.26 0.62 22.91
N LEU A 6 -1.07 -0.36 23.33
CA LEU A 6 -2.25 -0.78 22.59
C LEU A 6 -3.29 0.35 22.50
N MET A 7 -3.55 1.06 23.60
CA MET A 7 -4.47 2.20 23.62
C MET A 7 -3.96 3.34 22.72
N ALA A 8 -2.67 3.68 22.81
CA ALA A 8 -2.08 4.70 21.93
C ALA A 8 -2.20 4.33 20.45
N ARG A 9 -2.04 3.05 20.11
CA ARG A 9 -2.25 2.55 18.74
C ARG A 9 -3.70 2.66 18.29
N TYR A 10 -4.66 2.35 19.16
CA TYR A 10 -6.08 2.51 18.85
C TYR A 10 -6.48 3.97 18.67
N ASP A 11 -6.00 4.86 19.54
CA ASP A 11 -6.23 6.29 19.44
C ASP A 11 -5.69 6.84 18.11
N ARG A 12 -4.48 6.41 17.74
CA ARG A 12 -3.86 6.78 16.45
C ARG A 12 -4.69 6.30 15.26
N LEU A 13 -5.17 5.05 15.29
CA LEU A 13 -6.05 4.51 14.25
C LEU A 13 -7.35 5.31 14.11
N MET A 14 -7.99 5.69 15.23
CA MET A 14 -9.20 6.51 15.19
C MET A 14 -8.94 7.91 14.64
N GLU A 15 -7.83 8.54 15.05
CA GLU A 15 -7.42 9.85 14.55
C GLU A 15 -7.24 9.83 13.02
N ILE A 16 -6.51 8.83 12.53
CA ILE A 16 -6.27 8.61 11.09
C ILE A 16 -7.61 8.40 10.37
N SER A 17 -8.47 7.49 10.87
CA SER A 17 -9.78 7.22 10.26
C SER A 17 -10.62 8.48 10.08
N ARG A 18 -10.63 9.36 11.10
CA ARG A 18 -11.35 10.64 11.02
C ARG A 18 -10.75 11.60 9.99
N GLN A 19 -9.42 11.65 9.87
CA GLN A 19 -8.72 12.48 8.87
C GLN A 19 -8.90 11.97 7.44
N LEU A 20 -9.09 10.67 7.26
CA LEU A 20 -9.36 10.05 5.96
C LEU A 20 -10.76 10.42 5.46
N ASN A 21 -11.77 10.41 6.34
CA ASN A 21 -13.16 10.73 5.97
C ASN A 21 -13.41 12.20 5.59
N SER A 22 -12.41 13.09 5.66
CA SER A 22 -12.58 14.53 5.44
C SER A 22 -12.14 15.02 4.05
N THR A 23 -11.66 14.14 3.16
CA THR A 23 -11.20 14.51 1.82
C THR A 23 -11.95 13.75 0.74
N LEU A 24 -12.39 14.45 -0.31
CA LEU A 24 -12.96 13.85 -1.52
C LEU A 24 -11.91 13.57 -2.60
N ASP A 25 -10.68 14.05 -2.40
CA ASP A 25 -9.55 13.81 -3.30
C ASP A 25 -8.89 12.46 -2.98
N LEU A 26 -9.00 11.51 -3.90
CA LEU A 26 -8.50 10.14 -3.76
C LEU A 26 -6.98 10.10 -3.60
N GLY A 27 -6.24 10.90 -4.37
CA GLY A 27 -4.78 10.94 -4.28
C GLY A 27 -4.30 11.41 -2.90
N THR A 28 -4.89 12.48 -2.37
CA THR A 28 -4.63 12.95 -1.01
C THR A 28 -5.02 11.91 0.03
N LEU A 29 -6.15 11.21 -0.15
CA LEU A 29 -6.61 10.15 0.74
C LEU A 29 -5.59 9.01 0.81
N LEU A 30 -5.18 8.47 -0.33
CA LEU A 30 -4.26 7.34 -0.40
C LEU A 30 -2.87 7.69 0.14
N ASN A 31 -2.39 8.91 -0.10
CA ASN A 31 -1.15 9.40 0.50
C ASN A 31 -1.23 9.52 2.03
N ARG A 32 -2.41 9.86 2.59
CA ARG A 32 -2.61 9.83 4.05
C ARG A 32 -2.63 8.39 4.58
N ILE A 33 -3.30 7.47 3.87
CA ILE A 33 -3.34 6.05 4.22
C ILE A 33 -1.93 5.46 4.23
N ILE A 34 -1.13 5.72 3.20
CA ILE A 34 0.20 5.12 3.11
C ILE A 34 1.11 5.62 4.23
N ARG A 35 1.08 6.92 4.53
CA ARG A 35 1.85 7.50 5.63
C ARG A 35 1.45 6.89 6.98
N ALA A 36 0.15 6.78 7.23
CA ALA A 36 -0.39 6.14 8.42
C ALA A 36 0.03 4.67 8.54
N ALA A 37 -0.03 3.92 7.43
CA ALA A 37 0.38 2.52 7.40
C ALA A 37 1.86 2.38 7.76
N THR A 38 2.74 3.14 7.09
CA THR A 38 4.19 3.15 7.36
C THR A 38 4.50 3.49 8.82
N GLU A 39 3.84 4.52 9.39
CA GLU A 39 3.99 4.91 10.80
C GLU A 39 3.55 3.80 11.78
N LEU A 40 2.47 3.07 11.46
CA LEU A 40 1.91 2.03 12.34
C LEU A 40 2.63 0.68 12.24
N THR A 41 3.26 0.39 11.10
CA THR A 41 3.97 -0.87 10.84
C THR A 41 5.48 -0.75 10.98
N ASP A 42 6.02 0.45 11.18
CA ASP A 42 7.46 0.72 11.27
C ASP A 42 8.24 0.17 10.07
N THR A 43 7.67 0.35 8.87
CA THR A 43 8.27 -0.12 7.62
C THR A 43 9.08 0.98 6.94
N GLU A 44 10.09 0.60 6.16
CA GLU A 44 10.91 1.57 5.41
C GLU A 44 10.10 2.28 4.32
N THR A 45 9.36 1.51 3.52
CA THR A 45 8.48 2.03 2.47
C THR A 45 7.18 1.23 2.39
N ALA A 46 6.15 1.86 1.84
CA ALA A 46 4.89 1.22 1.50
C ALA A 46 4.30 1.86 0.23
N SER A 47 3.46 1.11 -0.48
CA SER A 47 2.74 1.60 -1.66
C SER A 47 1.33 1.02 -1.75
N ILE A 48 0.46 1.70 -2.49
CA ILE A 48 -0.88 1.22 -2.84
C ILE A 48 -0.96 1.11 -4.37
N MET A 49 -1.41 -0.06 -4.82
CA MET A 49 -1.76 -0.30 -6.22
C MET A 49 -3.27 -0.45 -6.36
N LEU A 50 -3.82 0.10 -7.44
CA LEU A 50 -5.21 -0.08 -7.83
C LEU A 50 -5.29 -0.84 -9.15
N ILE A 51 -6.38 -1.60 -9.32
CA ILE A 51 -6.68 -2.26 -10.60
C ILE A 51 -7.25 -1.20 -11.54
N ASP A 52 -6.64 -1.07 -12.72
CA ASP A 52 -7.22 -0.32 -13.82
C ASP A 52 -8.40 -1.12 -14.39
N PRO A 53 -9.66 -0.65 -14.30
CA PRO A 53 -10.82 -1.39 -14.76
C PRO A 53 -10.86 -1.59 -16.29
N LYS A 54 -10.06 -0.83 -17.06
CA LYS A 54 -10.01 -0.94 -18.52
C LYS A 54 -9.05 -2.03 -18.99
N THR A 55 -7.90 -2.17 -18.32
CA THR A 55 -6.85 -3.12 -18.73
C THR A 55 -6.80 -4.36 -17.84
N GLY A 56 -7.32 -4.28 -16.62
CA GLY A 56 -7.18 -5.31 -15.60
C GLY A 56 -5.78 -5.37 -14.97
N GLU A 57 -4.93 -4.37 -15.20
CA GLU A 57 -3.57 -4.32 -14.67
C GLU A 57 -3.50 -3.52 -13.37
N LEU A 58 -2.44 -3.73 -12.58
CA LEU A 58 -2.19 -2.98 -11.36
C LEU A 58 -1.32 -1.75 -11.64
N ARG A 59 -1.74 -0.60 -11.14
CA ARG A 59 -1.02 0.67 -11.23
C ARG A 59 -0.75 1.24 -9.85
N PHE A 60 0.43 1.82 -9.66
CA PHE A 60 0.76 2.53 -8.43
C PHE A 60 -0.03 3.84 -8.33
N GLU A 61 -0.75 4.01 -7.24
CA GLU A 61 -1.57 5.21 -6.98
C GLU A 61 -1.01 6.04 -5.82
N ALA A 62 -0.30 5.42 -4.88
CA ALA A 62 0.40 6.11 -3.81
C ALA A 62 1.66 5.34 -3.37
N SER A 63 2.66 6.08 -2.91
CA SER A 63 3.90 5.52 -2.37
C SER A 63 4.49 6.42 -1.31
N SER A 64 5.07 5.84 -0.26
CA SER A 64 5.86 6.58 0.71
C SER A 64 7.32 6.77 0.28
N GLN A 65 7.73 6.15 -0.84
CA GLN A 65 9.12 6.20 -1.33
C GLN A 65 9.38 7.50 -2.10
N PRO A 66 10.29 8.40 -1.63
CA PRO A 66 10.49 9.72 -2.26
C PRO A 66 11.00 9.67 -3.70
N SER A 67 11.74 8.63 -4.07
CA SER A 67 12.27 8.45 -5.42
C SER A 67 11.21 8.00 -6.43
N LEU A 68 10.07 7.49 -5.96
CA LEU A 68 8.99 7.02 -6.81
C LEU A 68 7.99 8.17 -7.08
N THR A 69 8.36 9.06 -7.99
CA THR A 69 7.55 10.22 -8.38
C THR A 69 6.26 9.81 -9.10
N ALA A 70 5.29 10.71 -9.22
CA ALA A 70 4.04 10.45 -9.94
C ALA A 70 4.26 9.92 -11.37
N GLY A 71 5.12 10.58 -12.15
CA GLY A 71 5.44 10.11 -13.51
C GLY A 71 6.18 8.77 -13.53
N ALA A 72 7.01 8.47 -12.52
CA ALA A 72 7.64 7.16 -12.40
C ALA A 72 6.62 6.07 -12.04
N MET A 73 5.64 6.36 -11.17
CA MET A 73 4.55 5.44 -10.84
C MET A 73 3.68 5.12 -12.06
N GLU A 74 3.32 6.13 -12.86
CA GLU A 74 2.50 5.95 -14.06
C GLU A 74 3.15 5.03 -15.11
N ALA A 75 4.48 5.04 -15.18
CA ALA A 75 5.26 4.22 -16.09
C ALA A 75 5.34 2.74 -15.68
N ILE A 76 5.05 2.42 -14.40
CA ILE A 76 5.13 1.05 -13.89
C ILE A 76 3.74 0.42 -13.95
N VAL A 77 3.64 -0.65 -14.74
CA VAL A 77 2.43 -1.46 -14.86
C VAL A 77 2.76 -2.86 -14.35
N VAL A 78 2.04 -3.29 -13.31
CA VAL A 78 2.24 -4.61 -12.72
C VAL A 78 1.14 -5.54 -13.24
N PRO A 79 1.49 -6.66 -13.91
CA PRO A 79 0.49 -7.61 -14.38
C PRO A 79 -0.20 -8.31 -13.21
N ILE A 80 -1.47 -8.65 -13.35
CA ILE A 80 -2.15 -9.53 -12.37
C ILE A 80 -1.52 -10.93 -12.41
N ASP A 81 -1.17 -11.44 -13.58
CA ASP A 81 -0.47 -12.71 -13.72
C ASP A 81 1.00 -12.59 -13.33
N ASN A 82 1.53 -13.61 -12.66
CA ASN A 82 2.95 -13.72 -12.31
C ASN A 82 3.51 -12.53 -11.48
N SER A 83 2.66 -11.90 -10.65
CA SER A 83 3.10 -10.91 -9.66
C SER A 83 2.59 -11.25 -8.25
N LEU A 84 3.33 -10.83 -7.23
CA LEU A 84 2.95 -10.95 -5.82
C LEU A 84 1.64 -10.19 -5.54
N ALA A 85 1.54 -8.97 -6.05
CA ALA A 85 0.34 -8.15 -5.89
C ALA A 85 -0.87 -8.80 -6.59
N GLY A 86 -0.69 -9.35 -7.78
CA GLY A 86 -1.74 -10.08 -8.49
C GLY A 86 -2.11 -11.41 -7.83
N TRP A 87 -1.18 -12.08 -7.14
CA TRP A 87 -1.51 -13.22 -6.28
C TRP A 87 -2.43 -12.79 -5.14
N VAL A 88 -2.14 -11.68 -4.45
CA VAL A 88 -3.01 -11.13 -3.39
C VAL A 88 -4.39 -10.76 -3.94
N VAL A 89 -4.46 -10.12 -5.10
CA VAL A 89 -5.74 -9.78 -5.77
C VAL A 89 -6.61 -11.02 -6.01
N ARG A 90 -6.00 -12.12 -6.46
CA ARG A 90 -6.74 -13.36 -6.76
C ARG A 90 -7.23 -14.13 -5.53
N HIS A 91 -6.42 -14.16 -4.47
CA HIS A 91 -6.72 -14.99 -3.30
C HIS A 91 -7.43 -14.20 -2.20
N GLY A 92 -7.31 -12.88 -2.18
CA GLY A 92 -7.87 -12.03 -1.14
C GLY A 92 -7.15 -12.18 0.21
N GLU A 93 -5.93 -12.69 0.21
CA GLU A 93 -5.17 -13.03 1.41
C GLU A 93 -3.86 -12.23 1.50
N PRO A 94 -3.44 -11.81 2.71
CA PRO A 94 -2.15 -11.17 2.91
C PRO A 94 -1.00 -12.16 2.65
N SER A 95 0.10 -11.66 2.08
CA SER A 95 1.32 -12.45 1.82
C SER A 95 2.54 -11.79 2.45
N LEU A 96 3.29 -12.55 3.25
CA LEU A 96 4.60 -12.14 3.79
C LEU A 96 5.68 -12.95 3.10
N VAL A 97 6.66 -12.27 2.50
CA VAL A 97 7.78 -12.90 1.79
C VAL A 97 9.09 -12.36 2.36
N GLU A 98 9.94 -13.25 2.88
CA GLU A 98 11.20 -12.85 3.52
C GLU A 98 12.24 -12.34 2.51
N ASP A 99 12.36 -13.00 1.35
CA ASP A 99 13.22 -12.55 0.24
C ASP A 99 12.47 -12.65 -1.09
N VAL A 100 12.01 -11.50 -1.58
CA VAL A 100 11.27 -11.42 -2.83
C VAL A 100 12.09 -11.86 -4.04
N ARG A 101 13.43 -11.78 -4.01
CA ARG A 101 14.28 -12.10 -5.18
C ARG A 101 14.23 -13.58 -5.55
N ASN A 102 13.86 -14.43 -4.60
CA ASN A 102 13.73 -15.87 -4.76
C ASN A 102 12.26 -16.32 -4.93
N ASP A 103 11.29 -15.39 -4.85
CA ASP A 103 9.88 -15.73 -5.03
C ASP A 103 9.55 -15.77 -6.54
N PRO A 104 8.99 -16.88 -7.06
CA PRO A 104 8.64 -16.99 -8.48
C PRO A 104 7.55 -16.00 -8.90
N ARG A 105 6.83 -15.38 -7.96
CA ARG A 105 5.82 -14.34 -8.20
C ARG A 105 6.43 -12.94 -8.17
N PHE A 106 7.75 -12.80 -8.04
CA PHE A 106 8.38 -11.49 -8.02
C PHE A 106 8.44 -10.89 -9.43
N PHE A 107 7.70 -9.80 -9.59
CA PHE A 107 7.72 -8.98 -10.80
C PHE A 107 8.92 -8.02 -10.75
N ARG A 108 9.66 -7.91 -11.87
CA ARG A 108 10.86 -7.07 -12.01
C ARG A 108 10.59 -5.85 -12.88
#